data_AF-A0A970XJF2-F1
#
_entry.id   AF-A0A970XJF2-F1
#
_cell.length_a   1.000
_cell.length_b   1.000
_cell.length_c   1.000
_cell.angle_alpha   90.00
_cell.angle_beta   90.00
_cell.angle_gamma   90.00
#
_symmetry.space_group_name_H-M   'P 1'
#
loop_
_entity.id
_entity.type
_entity.pdbx_description
1 polymer ?
#
loop_
_entity_poly.entity_id
_entity_poly.type
_entity_poly.pdbx_seq_one_letter_code
_entity_poly.pdbx_strand_id
1 'polypeptide(L)'
;MKTKNVFEVDGRKVTLTNLDKVLFPAINGTKAELIEYYMKMASYVLPYTRGRPFSMLHFPDGVDGKRFYQKQRPDEAPDWLKSAPIPSEHKTVEWCLVNDLPSLLYMANRACIEMHTWFSRLPDLDSPDIAVFDIDPSGNTGYAQAAEAALLIRVALREYALASFPKLSGATGVHVVVPIAPVPYAKVRAFLKSVCEAVVKA
;
A
#
# COMPACT_ATOMS: atom_id res chain seq x y z
N MET A 1 -18.16 -7.02 -26.28
CA MET A 1 -18.36 -8.02 -25.20
C MET A 1 -17.05 -8.11 -24.43
N LYS A 2 -17.02 -7.98 -23.09
CA LYS A 2 -15.76 -8.06 -22.34
C LYS A 2 -15.24 -9.50 -22.42
N THR A 3 -14.08 -9.73 -23.02
CA THR A 3 -13.43 -11.05 -22.99
C THR A 3 -13.10 -11.38 -21.54
N LYS A 4 -13.66 -12.50 -21.05
CA LYS A 4 -13.40 -13.04 -19.72
C LYS A 4 -12.44 -14.20 -19.87
N ASN A 5 -11.23 -14.04 -19.36
CA ASN A 5 -10.22 -15.08 -19.34
C ASN A 5 -10.12 -15.60 -17.90
N VAL A 6 -10.31 -16.91 -17.71
CA VAL A 6 -10.20 -17.55 -16.39
C VAL A 6 -8.86 -18.28 -16.33
N PHE A 7 -8.04 -17.92 -15.35
CA PHE A 7 -6.74 -18.53 -15.11
C PHE A 7 -6.75 -19.28 -13.78
N GLU A 8 -6.01 -20.38 -13.72
CA GLU A 8 -5.73 -21.07 -12.46
C GLU A 8 -4.40 -20.53 -11.88
N VAL A 9 -4.46 -19.99 -10.67
CA VAL A 9 -3.31 -19.39 -9.96
C VAL A 9 -3.35 -19.91 -8.53
N ASP A 10 -2.29 -20.59 -8.10
CA ASP A 10 -2.19 -21.23 -6.77
C ASP A 10 -3.46 -22.04 -6.40
N GLY A 11 -3.99 -22.81 -7.34
CA GLY A 11 -5.19 -23.63 -7.16
C GLY A 11 -6.51 -22.86 -7.10
N ARG A 12 -6.53 -21.57 -7.44
CA ARG A 12 -7.73 -20.71 -7.46
C ARG A 12 -8.02 -20.20 -8.87
N LYS A 13 -9.30 -20.14 -9.22
CA LYS A 13 -9.76 -19.53 -10.48
C LYS A 13 -9.81 -18.01 -10.34
N VAL A 14 -8.99 -17.31 -11.11
CA VAL A 14 -8.93 -15.85 -11.18
C VAL A 14 -9.46 -15.40 -12.55
N THR A 15 -10.54 -14.63 -12.55
CA THR A 15 -11.10 -14.07 -13.80
C THR A 15 -10.47 -12.72 -14.11
N LEU A 16 -9.75 -12.63 -15.23
CA LEU A 16 -9.19 -11.41 -15.76
C LEU A 16 -10.01 -10.93 -16.97
N THR A 17 -10.21 -9.62 -17.09
CA THR A 17 -11.06 -9.02 -18.13
C THR A 17 -10.39 -7.79 -18.71
N ASN A 18 -10.80 -7.31 -19.88
CA ASN A 18 -10.35 -6.03 -20.45
C ASN A 18 -8.82 -5.86 -20.42
N LEU A 19 -8.08 -6.91 -20.80
CA LEU A 19 -6.62 -6.95 -20.68
C LEU A 19 -5.94 -5.86 -21.51
N ASP A 20 -6.47 -5.58 -22.70
CA ASP A 20 -5.96 -4.56 -23.62
C ASP A 20 -6.33 -3.13 -23.22
N LYS A 21 -7.06 -2.94 -22.11
CA LYS A 21 -7.44 -1.59 -21.66
C LYS A 21 -6.18 -0.82 -21.25
N VAL A 22 -5.94 0.31 -21.90
CA VAL A 22 -4.88 1.26 -21.52
C VAL A 22 -5.24 1.90 -20.18
N LEU A 23 -4.38 1.72 -19.18
CA LEU A 23 -4.49 2.36 -17.87
C LEU A 23 -3.47 3.50 -17.70
N PHE A 24 -2.36 3.47 -18.45
CA PHE A 24 -1.28 4.44 -18.39
C PHE A 24 -1.00 5.03 -19.79
N PRO A 25 -1.77 6.04 -20.24
CA PRO A 25 -1.68 6.56 -21.61
C PRO A 25 -0.29 7.06 -22.00
N ALA A 26 0.43 7.71 -21.08
CA ALA A 26 1.76 8.25 -21.32
C ALA A 26 2.80 7.23 -21.78
N ILE A 27 2.63 5.95 -21.43
CA ILE A 27 3.52 4.85 -21.81
C ILE A 27 2.79 3.77 -22.62
N ASN A 28 1.56 4.05 -23.07
CA ASN A 28 0.64 3.08 -23.66
C ASN A 28 0.48 1.79 -22.81
N GLY A 29 0.56 1.92 -21.50
CA GLY A 29 0.57 0.80 -20.56
C GLY A 29 -0.84 0.25 -20.33
N THR A 30 -0.99 -1.04 -20.53
CA THR A 30 -2.25 -1.80 -20.48
C THR A 30 -2.51 -2.43 -19.11
N LYS A 31 -3.74 -2.89 -18.89
CA LYS A 31 -4.10 -3.63 -17.69
C LYS A 31 -3.40 -5.00 -17.63
N ALA A 32 -3.16 -5.64 -18.78
CA ALA A 32 -2.38 -6.88 -18.84
C ALA A 32 -0.98 -6.67 -18.25
N GLU A 33 -0.29 -5.59 -18.64
CA GLU A 33 1.06 -5.26 -18.16
C GLU A 33 1.06 -4.90 -16.66
N LEU A 34 0.03 -4.21 -16.16
CA LEU A 34 -0.13 -3.97 -14.72
C LEU A 34 -0.26 -5.28 -13.93
N ILE A 35 -1.06 -6.22 -14.43
CA ILE A 35 -1.24 -7.54 -13.81
C ILE A 35 0.06 -8.33 -13.86
N GLU A 36 0.76 -8.32 -14.99
CA GLU A 36 2.05 -8.98 -15.15
C GLU A 36 3.11 -8.39 -14.21
N TYR A 37 3.16 -7.06 -14.07
CA TYR A 37 4.03 -6.38 -13.11
C TYR A 37 3.80 -6.88 -11.69
N TYR A 38 2.55 -6.90 -11.22
CA TYR A 38 2.24 -7.38 -9.87
C TYR A 38 2.51 -8.87 -9.69
N MET A 39 2.33 -9.67 -10.73
CA MET A 39 2.71 -11.09 -10.71
C MET A 39 4.23 -11.26 -10.50
N LYS A 40 5.06 -10.52 -11.24
CA LYS A 40 6.53 -10.54 -11.09
C LYS A 40 7.00 -10.00 -9.74
N MET A 41 6.31 -8.99 -9.21
CA MET A 41 6.67 -8.33 -7.96
C MET A 41 6.06 -9.00 -6.72
N ALA A 42 5.25 -10.05 -6.88
CA ALA A 42 4.47 -10.65 -5.80
C ALA A 42 5.32 -11.04 -4.58
N SER A 43 6.50 -11.64 -4.78
CA SER A 43 7.39 -12.04 -3.69
C SER A 43 7.91 -10.85 -2.87
N TYR A 44 7.97 -9.66 -3.45
CA TYR A 44 8.40 -8.43 -2.78
C TYR A 44 7.24 -7.66 -2.16
N VAL A 45 6.06 -7.71 -2.78
CA VAL A 45 4.86 -6.98 -2.33
C VAL A 45 4.14 -7.71 -1.20
N LEU A 46 3.91 -9.03 -1.36
CA LEU A 46 3.09 -9.81 -0.44
C LEU A 46 3.55 -9.81 1.02
N PRO A 47 4.86 -9.78 1.36
CA PRO A 47 5.31 -9.64 2.75
C PRO A 47 4.77 -8.37 3.44
N TYR A 48 4.49 -7.30 2.67
CA TYR A 48 4.01 -6.00 3.16
C TYR A 48 2.51 -5.81 3.02
N THR A 49 1.76 -6.75 2.42
CA THR A 49 0.29 -6.72 2.35
C THR A 49 -0.36 -7.81 3.19
N ARG A 50 0.34 -8.91 3.43
CA ARG A 50 -0.21 -10.09 4.12
C ARG A 50 -0.66 -9.75 5.54
N GLY A 51 -1.92 -10.09 5.83
CA GLY A 51 -2.58 -9.87 7.11
C GLY A 51 -2.95 -8.41 7.37
N ARG A 52 -2.71 -7.50 6.42
CA ARG A 52 -2.97 -6.07 6.59
C ARG A 52 -4.25 -5.69 5.88
N PRO A 53 -5.26 -5.15 6.61
CA PRO A 53 -6.35 -4.43 5.98
C PRO A 53 -5.80 -3.31 5.10
N PHE A 54 -6.44 -3.03 3.97
CA PHE A 54 -5.99 -1.95 3.09
C PHE A 54 -7.15 -1.24 2.40
N SER A 55 -6.96 0.04 2.10
CA SER A 55 -7.87 0.80 1.23
C SER A 55 -7.41 0.63 -0.22
N MET A 56 -8.36 0.37 -1.11
CA MET A 56 -8.15 0.25 -2.55
C MET A 56 -8.41 1.60 -3.21
N LEU A 57 -7.47 2.10 -4.03
CA LEU A 57 -7.75 3.21 -4.94
C LEU A 57 -7.85 2.69 -6.37
N HIS A 58 -9.06 2.73 -6.91
CA HIS A 58 -9.38 2.21 -8.24
C HIS A 58 -9.28 3.29 -9.30
N PHE A 59 -8.74 2.91 -10.46
CA PHE A 59 -8.63 3.71 -11.68
C PHE A 59 -9.33 2.98 -12.83
N PRO A 60 -10.66 2.82 -12.77
CA PRO A 60 -11.41 2.00 -13.72
C PRO A 60 -11.15 2.38 -15.18
N ASP A 61 -10.90 3.66 -15.46
CA ASP A 61 -10.67 4.23 -16.80
C ASP A 61 -9.24 4.74 -17.01
N GLY A 62 -8.28 4.27 -16.21
CA GLY A 62 -6.88 4.68 -16.27
C GLY A 62 -6.55 5.88 -15.38
N VAL A 63 -5.26 6.23 -15.32
CA VAL A 63 -4.71 7.23 -14.39
C VAL A 63 -5.22 8.66 -14.63
N ASP A 64 -5.61 8.97 -15.87
CA ASP A 64 -6.18 10.27 -16.26
C ASP A 64 -7.71 10.34 -16.07
N GLY A 65 -8.32 9.22 -15.69
CA GLY A 65 -9.77 9.08 -15.54
C GLY A 65 -10.27 9.29 -14.11
N LYS A 66 -11.50 8.86 -13.85
CA LYS A 66 -12.08 8.88 -12.50
C LYS A 66 -11.32 7.91 -11.60
N ARG A 67 -11.02 8.36 -10.38
CA ARG A 67 -10.51 7.51 -9.28
C ARG A 67 -11.48 7.49 -8.09
N PHE A 68 -11.52 6.38 -7.36
CA PHE A 68 -12.32 6.28 -6.14
C PHE A 68 -11.74 5.29 -5.13
N TYR A 69 -11.92 5.61 -3.85
CA TYR A 69 -11.53 4.74 -2.75
C TYR A 69 -12.60 3.68 -2.46
N GLN A 70 -12.17 2.45 -2.18
CA GLN A 70 -12.99 1.37 -1.70
C GLN A 70 -12.31 0.71 -0.48
N LYS A 71 -13.05 0.55 0.62
CA LYS A 71 -12.59 -0.18 1.82
C LYS A 71 -13.31 -1.51 1.96
N GLN A 72 -14.62 -1.47 1.72
CA GLN A 72 -15.52 -2.62 1.77
C GLN A 72 -15.17 -3.65 0.70
N ARG A 73 -15.05 -4.91 1.09
CA ARG A 73 -14.93 -6.06 0.20
C ARG A 73 -16.12 -6.07 -0.77
N PRO A 74 -15.88 -6.16 -2.09
CA PRO A 74 -16.96 -6.24 -3.08
C PRO A 74 -17.87 -7.45 -2.82
N ASP A 75 -19.18 -7.29 -2.97
CA ASP A 75 -20.15 -8.37 -2.79
C ASP A 75 -19.94 -9.49 -3.81
N GLU A 76 -19.46 -9.14 -5.01
CA GLU A 76 -19.13 -10.06 -6.10
C GLU A 76 -17.71 -10.66 -5.98
N ALA A 77 -17.00 -10.41 -4.88
CA ALA A 77 -15.66 -10.95 -4.69
C ALA A 77 -15.68 -12.48 -4.53
N PRO A 78 -14.72 -13.22 -5.12
CA PRO A 78 -14.63 -14.65 -4.92
C PRO A 78 -14.52 -15.05 -3.44
N ASP A 79 -15.05 -16.21 -3.07
CA ASP A 79 -15.07 -16.71 -1.68
C ASP A 79 -13.69 -16.88 -1.05
N TRP A 80 -12.68 -17.09 -1.90
CA TRP A 80 -11.29 -17.22 -1.47
C TRP A 80 -10.64 -15.86 -1.14
N LEU A 81 -11.21 -14.73 -1.59
CA LEU A 81 -10.73 -13.41 -1.19
C LEU A 81 -11.14 -13.15 0.26
N LYS A 82 -10.17 -13.19 1.16
CA LYS A 82 -10.43 -13.00 2.59
C LYS A 82 -10.64 -11.53 2.93
N SER A 83 -11.42 -11.29 3.97
CA SER A 83 -11.62 -9.98 4.58
C SER A 83 -11.53 -10.05 6.10
N ALA A 84 -11.42 -8.88 6.72
CA ALA A 84 -11.45 -8.68 8.16
C ALA A 84 -12.63 -7.76 8.53
N PRO A 85 -13.57 -8.20 9.38
CA PRO A 85 -14.61 -7.32 9.90
C PRO A 85 -14.00 -6.33 10.89
N ILE A 86 -14.05 -5.04 10.57
CA ILE A 86 -13.54 -3.97 11.44
C ILE A 86 -14.69 -3.00 11.72
N PRO A 87 -15.08 -2.82 13.02
CA PRO A 87 -16.06 -1.82 13.40
C PRO A 87 -15.62 -0.42 12.98
N SER A 88 -16.56 0.34 12.42
CA SER A 88 -16.45 1.77 12.16
C SER A 88 -17.63 2.48 12.81
N GLU A 89 -17.62 3.81 12.83
CA GLU A 89 -18.58 4.65 13.56
C GLU A 89 -20.06 4.29 13.29
N HIS A 90 -20.40 3.91 12.06
CA HIS A 90 -21.79 3.63 11.65
C HIS A 90 -22.05 2.18 11.25
N LYS A 91 -21.00 1.39 10.97
CA LYS A 91 -21.13 0.00 10.50
C LYS A 91 -19.83 -0.76 10.62
N THR A 92 -19.91 -2.09 10.63
CA THR A 92 -18.74 -2.94 10.36
C THR A 92 -18.39 -2.86 8.88
N VAL A 93 -17.11 -2.67 8.57
CA VAL A 93 -16.57 -2.72 7.21
C VAL A 93 -15.78 -4.01 7.05
N GLU A 94 -16.03 -4.76 5.99
CA GLU A 94 -15.23 -5.92 5.62
C GLU A 94 -14.01 -5.46 4.83
N TRP A 95 -12.85 -5.35 5.46
CA TRP A 95 -11.63 -4.91 4.77
C TRP A 95 -10.98 -6.06 4.03
N CYS A 96 -10.73 -5.91 2.73
CA CYS A 96 -10.00 -6.90 1.94
C CYS A 96 -8.62 -7.21 2.53
N LEU A 97 -8.18 -8.46 2.38
CA LEU A 97 -6.82 -8.91 2.71
C LEU A 97 -6.13 -9.44 1.44
N VAL A 98 -5.00 -8.84 1.05
CA VAL A 98 -4.17 -9.33 -0.05
C VAL A 98 -3.05 -10.19 0.53
N ASN A 99 -3.36 -11.46 0.73
CA ASN A 99 -2.48 -12.41 1.44
C ASN A 99 -1.60 -13.26 0.51
N ASP A 100 -2.01 -13.37 -0.75
CA ASP A 100 -1.48 -14.29 -1.75
C ASP A 100 -1.58 -13.73 -3.17
N LEU A 101 -0.94 -14.41 -4.11
CA LEU A 101 -0.88 -14.02 -5.52
C LEU A 101 -2.28 -13.91 -6.15
N PRO A 102 -3.21 -14.87 -5.97
CA PRO A 102 -4.57 -14.72 -6.51
C PRO A 102 -5.29 -13.46 -6.03
N SER A 103 -5.15 -13.11 -4.75
CA SER A 103 -5.73 -11.89 -4.19
C SER A 103 -5.10 -10.63 -4.79
N LEU A 104 -3.78 -10.63 -5.01
CA LEU A 104 -3.06 -9.52 -5.63
C LEU A 104 -3.49 -9.31 -7.09
N LEU A 105 -3.57 -10.38 -7.89
CA LEU A 105 -4.00 -10.30 -9.29
C LEU A 105 -5.48 -9.88 -9.41
N TYR A 106 -6.32 -10.28 -8.45
CA TYR A 106 -7.69 -9.80 -8.37
C TYR A 106 -7.77 -8.28 -8.19
N MET A 107 -6.94 -7.70 -7.30
CA MET A 107 -6.88 -6.25 -7.12
C MET A 107 -6.39 -5.53 -8.38
N ALA A 108 -5.32 -6.02 -9.00
CA ALA A 108 -4.81 -5.46 -10.26
C ALA A 108 -5.87 -5.50 -11.38
N ASN A 109 -6.62 -6.58 -11.51
CA ASN A 109 -7.70 -6.70 -12.49
C ASN A 109 -8.85 -5.72 -12.27
N ARG A 110 -9.10 -5.31 -11.02
CA ARG A 110 -10.04 -4.23 -10.66
C ARG A 110 -9.46 -2.82 -10.87
N ALA A 111 -8.31 -2.71 -11.53
CA ALA A 111 -7.57 -1.46 -11.70
C ALA A 111 -7.29 -0.77 -10.35
N CYS A 112 -7.06 -1.55 -9.29
CA CYS A 112 -6.54 -1.04 -8.03
C CYS A 112 -5.05 -0.78 -8.22
N ILE A 113 -4.68 0.42 -8.67
CA ILE A 113 -3.27 0.77 -8.96
C ILE A 113 -2.54 1.04 -7.66
N GLU A 114 -3.18 1.71 -6.70
CA GLU A 114 -2.61 1.98 -5.38
C GLU A 114 -3.30 1.16 -4.29
N MET A 115 -2.49 0.46 -3.49
CA MET A 115 -2.93 -0.33 -2.34
C MET A 115 -2.39 0.30 -1.06
N HIS A 116 -3.30 0.84 -0.24
CA HIS A 116 -2.96 1.60 0.96
C HIS A 116 -3.15 0.73 2.21
N THR A 117 -2.09 0.02 2.63
CA THR A 117 -2.14 -0.92 3.76
C THR A 117 -2.07 -0.21 5.11
N TRP A 118 -2.66 -0.85 6.12
CA TRP A 118 -2.44 -0.49 7.51
C TRP A 118 -1.00 -0.80 7.94
N PHE A 119 -0.49 -0.06 8.92
CA PHE A 119 0.83 -0.33 9.50
C PHE A 119 0.83 -1.45 10.55
N SER A 120 -0.36 -1.91 10.96
CA SER A 120 -0.59 -3.11 11.75
C SER A 120 -1.13 -4.24 10.89
N ARG A 121 -1.14 -5.46 11.44
CA ARG A 121 -1.63 -6.66 10.77
C ARG A 121 -2.43 -7.50 11.76
N LEU A 122 -3.37 -8.29 11.26
CA LEU A 122 -4.15 -9.22 12.09
C LEU A 122 -3.24 -10.21 12.85
N PRO A 123 -3.67 -10.64 14.05
CA PRO A 123 -4.93 -10.30 14.72
C PRO A 123 -4.89 -8.99 15.54
N ASP A 124 -3.71 -8.40 15.78
CA ASP A 124 -3.56 -7.18 16.58
C ASP A 124 -3.47 -5.95 15.67
N LEU A 125 -4.61 -5.29 15.49
CA LEU A 125 -4.71 -4.09 14.65
C LEU A 125 -4.33 -2.80 15.39
N ASP A 126 -4.16 -2.81 16.72
CA ASP A 126 -3.85 -1.62 17.52
C ASP A 126 -2.33 -1.41 17.72
N SER A 127 -1.54 -2.45 17.45
CA SER A 127 -0.08 -2.44 17.57
C SER A 127 0.60 -2.60 16.20
N PRO A 128 0.98 -1.50 15.52
CA PRO A 128 1.75 -1.58 14.27
C PRO A 128 3.14 -2.19 14.49
N ASP A 129 3.59 -2.92 13.48
CA ASP A 129 4.95 -3.48 13.37
C ASP A 129 5.82 -2.70 12.37
N ILE A 130 5.27 -1.62 11.80
CA ILE A 130 5.95 -0.69 10.92
C ILE A 130 5.67 0.73 11.39
N ALA A 131 6.71 1.55 11.53
CA ALA A 131 6.59 2.99 11.66
C ALA A 131 7.08 3.67 10.37
N VAL A 132 6.48 4.79 10.00
CA VAL A 132 6.82 5.50 8.77
C VAL A 132 6.95 6.98 9.07
N PHE A 133 8.06 7.58 8.65
CA PHE A 133 8.18 9.01 8.47
C PHE A 133 7.78 9.32 7.03
N ASP A 134 6.73 10.12 6.86
CA ASP A 134 6.28 10.59 5.55
C ASP A 134 6.80 12.01 5.34
N ILE A 135 7.67 12.19 4.34
CA ILE A 135 8.44 13.41 4.12
C ILE A 135 8.06 13.97 2.77
N ASP A 136 7.21 14.99 2.79
CA ASP A 136 6.78 15.70 1.61
C ASP A 136 7.45 17.07 1.51
N PRO A 137 7.94 17.45 0.31
CA PRO A 137 8.33 18.83 0.07
C PRO A 137 7.12 19.76 0.18
N SER A 138 7.36 20.96 0.70
CA SER A 138 6.36 22.03 0.80
C SER A 138 6.94 23.42 0.51
N GLY A 139 6.10 24.33 0.05
CA GLY A 139 6.50 25.71 -0.29
C GLY A 139 7.61 25.74 -1.34
N ASN A 140 8.78 26.25 -0.95
CA ASN A 140 9.95 26.41 -1.82
C ASN A 140 10.93 25.22 -1.76
N THR A 141 10.55 24.10 -1.13
CA THR A 141 11.37 22.90 -1.06
C THR A 141 10.97 21.90 -2.13
N GLY A 142 11.91 21.08 -2.57
CA GLY A 142 11.71 20.02 -3.56
C GLY A 142 12.25 18.68 -3.08
N TYR A 143 12.32 17.72 -4.01
CA TYR A 143 12.74 16.35 -3.71
C TYR A 143 14.13 16.26 -3.04
N ALA A 144 15.07 17.13 -3.42
CA ALA A 144 16.40 17.16 -2.81
C ALA A 144 16.35 17.43 -1.30
N GLN A 145 15.52 18.38 -0.87
CA GLN A 145 15.32 18.69 0.55
C GLN A 145 14.60 17.54 1.28
N ALA A 146 13.61 16.90 0.65
CA ALA A 146 12.96 15.72 1.23
C ALA A 146 13.95 14.57 1.44
N ALA A 147 14.86 14.35 0.48
CA ALA A 147 15.92 13.35 0.58
C ALA A 147 16.95 13.69 1.69
N GLU A 148 17.33 14.95 1.83
CA GLU A 148 18.20 15.42 2.92
C GLU A 148 17.56 15.19 4.29
N ALA A 149 16.29 15.56 4.46
CA ALA A 149 15.54 15.30 5.67
C ALA A 149 15.45 13.79 5.98
N ALA A 150 15.26 12.93 4.97
CA ALA A 150 15.27 11.47 5.14
C ALA A 150 16.63 10.96 5.64
N LEU A 151 17.74 11.53 5.17
CA LEU A 151 19.09 11.19 5.64
C LEU A 151 19.32 11.64 7.08
N LEU A 152 18.84 12.83 7.47
CA LEU A 152 18.91 13.31 8.85
C LEU A 152 18.10 12.43 9.81
N ILE A 153 16.89 12.02 9.41
CA ILE A 153 16.09 11.06 10.18
C ILE A 153 16.84 9.74 10.36
N ARG A 154 17.50 9.24 9.31
CA ARG A 154 18.34 8.03 9.42
C ARG A 154 19.49 8.20 10.41
N VAL A 155 20.12 9.38 10.47
CA VAL A 155 21.15 9.67 11.49
C VAL A 155 20.55 9.61 12.88
N ALA A 156 19.43 10.29 13.13
CA ALA A 156 18.76 10.27 14.42
C ALA A 156 18.32 8.85 14.85
N LEU A 157 17.81 8.03 13.93
CA LEU A 157 17.39 6.65 14.22
C LEU A 157 18.57 5.72 14.57
N ARG A 158 19.78 6.00 14.05
CA ARG A 158 20.99 5.22 14.37
C ARG A 158 21.41 5.38 15.83
N GLU A 159 21.15 6.54 16.45
CA GLU A 159 21.39 6.76 17.88
C GLU A 159 20.54 5.83 18.77
N TYR A 160 19.38 5.38 18.25
CA TYR A 160 18.51 4.40 18.89
C TYR A 160 18.77 2.95 18.44
N ALA A 161 19.83 2.71 17.64
CA ALA A 161 20.14 1.43 17.01
C ALA A 161 18.98 0.84 16.19
N LEU A 162 18.09 1.68 15.64
CA LEU A 162 16.97 1.26 14.83
C LEU A 162 17.34 1.16 13.34
N ALA A 163 16.93 0.07 12.70
CA ALA A 163 17.03 -0.08 11.26
C ALA A 163 15.97 0.78 10.55
N SER A 164 16.35 1.41 9.45
CA SER A 164 15.45 2.26 8.65
C SER A 164 15.73 2.13 7.16
N PHE A 165 14.69 2.07 6.35
CA PHE A 165 14.76 1.86 4.91
C PHE A 165 14.01 2.97 4.17
N PRO A 166 14.67 3.73 3.28
CA PRO A 166 13.97 4.69 2.46
C PRO A 166 13.20 3.99 1.35
N LYS A 167 12.03 4.53 1.01
CA LYS A 167 11.34 4.25 -0.26
C LYS A 167 10.82 5.56 -0.84
N LEU A 168 10.78 5.66 -2.15
CA LEU A 168 10.10 6.77 -2.81
C LEU A 168 8.59 6.65 -2.56
N SER A 169 7.89 7.78 -2.46
CA SER A 169 6.42 7.75 -2.38
C SER A 169 5.77 7.40 -3.72
N GLY A 170 6.47 7.65 -4.83
CA GLY A 170 5.92 7.56 -6.19
C GLY A 170 5.27 8.87 -6.67
N ALA A 171 5.22 9.89 -5.80
CA ALA A 171 4.82 11.25 -6.12
C ALA A 171 6.02 12.20 -5.92
N THR A 172 5.98 13.06 -4.91
CA THR A 172 6.98 14.12 -4.67
C THR A 172 7.92 13.85 -3.50
N GLY A 173 7.55 12.91 -2.62
CA GLY A 173 8.17 12.72 -1.31
C GLY A 173 8.94 11.41 -1.12
N VAL A 174 9.43 11.22 0.10
CA VAL A 174 10.18 10.05 0.55
C VAL A 174 9.55 9.52 1.82
N HIS A 175 9.38 8.19 1.91
CA HIS A 175 9.02 7.55 3.16
C HIS A 175 10.27 6.90 3.76
N VAL A 176 10.52 7.12 5.05
CA VAL A 176 11.50 6.33 5.82
C VAL A 176 10.73 5.31 6.65
N VAL A 177 10.90 4.03 6.31
CA VAL A 177 10.20 2.91 6.93
C VAL A 177 11.08 2.27 8.00
N VAL A 178 10.53 2.09 9.19
CA VAL A 178 11.22 1.54 10.37
C VAL A 178 10.46 0.30 10.84
N PRO A 179 11.03 -0.90 10.71
CA PRO A 179 10.48 -2.10 11.34
C PRO A 179 10.56 -1.95 12.87
N ILE A 180 9.46 -2.21 13.57
CA ILE A 180 9.38 -2.08 15.03
C ILE A 180 8.71 -3.29 15.64
N ALA A 181 9.00 -3.55 16.93
CA ALA A 181 8.18 -4.47 17.70
C ALA A 181 6.76 -3.89 17.85
N PRO A 182 5.70 -4.72 17.79
CA PRO A 182 4.33 -4.26 17.98
C PRO A 182 4.15 -3.53 19.31
N VAL A 183 3.78 -2.26 19.24
CA VAL A 183 3.39 -1.43 20.40
C VAL A 183 2.23 -0.51 20.00
N PRO A 184 1.41 -0.03 20.95
CA PRO A 184 0.26 0.80 20.60
C PRO A 184 0.62 2.01 19.73
N TYR A 185 -0.21 2.31 18.72
CA TYR A 185 0.01 3.44 17.80
C TYR A 185 0.37 4.77 18.48
N ALA A 186 -0.21 5.05 19.66
CA ALA A 186 0.08 6.27 20.41
C ALA A 186 1.57 6.37 20.80
N LYS A 187 2.20 5.26 21.20
CA LYS A 187 3.63 5.22 21.52
C LYS A 187 4.49 5.42 20.28
N VAL A 188 4.11 4.79 19.16
CA VAL A 188 4.81 4.96 17.88
C VAL A 188 4.77 6.42 17.44
N ARG A 189 3.59 7.06 17.44
CA ARG A 189 3.45 8.47 17.07
C ARG A 189 4.26 9.40 17.98
N ALA A 190 4.26 9.15 19.28
CA ALA A 190 5.05 9.95 20.22
C ALA A 190 6.55 9.84 19.94
N PHE A 191 7.05 8.63 19.67
CA PHE A 191 8.44 8.40 19.30
C PHE A 191 8.80 9.09 17.97
N LEU A 192 8.02 8.88 16.91
CA LEU A 192 8.25 9.53 15.61
C LEU A 192 8.29 11.05 15.74
N LYS A 193 7.36 11.62 16.51
CA LYS A 193 7.34 13.06 16.78
C LYS A 193 8.62 13.53 17.48
N SER A 194 9.11 12.81 18.49
CA SER A 194 10.34 13.18 19.19
C SER A 194 11.58 13.16 18.29
N VAL A 195 11.65 12.21 17.34
CA VAL A 195 12.72 12.15 16.35
C VAL A 195 12.64 13.35 15.39
N CYS A 196 11.45 13.68 14.90
CA CYS A 196 11.26 14.87 14.06
C CYS A 196 11.67 16.16 14.78
N GLU A 197 11.27 16.31 16.05
CA GLU A 197 11.64 17.49 16.85
C GLU A 197 13.15 17.60 17.09
N ALA A 198 13.85 16.47 17.25
CA ALA A 198 15.30 16.46 17.36
C ALA A 198 15.97 16.87 16.04
N VAL A 199 15.50 16.36 14.91
CA VAL A 199 16.02 16.71 13.58
C VAL A 199 15.80 18.19 13.24
N VAL A 200 14.65 18.77 13.60
CA VAL A 200 14.36 20.20 13.35
C VAL A 200 15.21 21.14 14.19
N LYS A 201 15.74 20.68 15.33
CA LYS A 201 16.59 21.48 16.24
C LYS A 201 18.09 21.38 15.95
N ALA A 202 18.51 20.39 15.17
CA ALA A 202 19.90 20.14 14.82
C ALA A 202 20.37 21.08 13.70
#